data_AF-A0A0J8GE23-F1
#
_entry.id   AF-A0A0J8GE23-F1
#
_cell.length_a   1.000
_cell.length_b   1.000
_cell.length_c   1.000
_cell.angle_alpha   90.00
_cell.angle_beta   90.00
_cell.angle_gamma   90.00
#
_symmetry.space_group_name_H-M   'P 1'
#
loop_
_entity.id
_entity.type
_entity.pdbx_description
1 polymer ?
#
loop_
_entity_poly.entity_id
_entity_poly.type
_entity_poly.pdbx_seq_one_letter_code
_entity_poly.pdbx_strand_id
1 'polypeptide(L)'
;MEFANFKENIKQLKDHYYFSDHDFSKHFGSNYEKLLEFDISEIGTDLVDKSIVLTYAYQSISADERLVHIVDSLHQIALLSYKTIAAYGQISEAELLAYLKDNNSLSDGKKFNACARLSLLERTLTQNESIIEL
;
A
#
# COMPACT_ATOMS: atom_id res chain seq x y z
N MET A 1 -13.41 -2.39 14.71
CA MET A 1 -13.40 -2.16 13.25
C MET A 1 -14.39 -1.04 13.02
N GLU A 2 -13.92 0.20 12.86
CA GLU A 2 -14.81 1.31 12.50
C GLU A 2 -15.48 0.95 11.17
N PHE A 3 -16.79 1.11 11.07
CA PHE A 3 -17.53 0.87 9.84
C PHE A 3 -17.00 1.84 8.78
N ALA A 4 -16.14 1.36 7.89
CA ALA A 4 -15.66 2.15 6.79
C ALA A 4 -16.85 2.48 5.87
N ASN A 5 -17.34 3.72 5.95
CA ASN A 5 -18.47 4.18 5.18
C ASN A 5 -17.97 4.52 3.77
N PHE A 6 -18.51 3.85 2.75
CA PHE A 6 -18.17 4.07 1.35
C PHE A 6 -18.15 5.56 0.99
N LYS A 7 -19.16 6.34 1.41
CA LYS A 7 -19.22 7.79 1.10
C LYS A 7 -18.13 8.58 1.81
N GLU A 8 -17.74 8.19 3.02
CA GLU A 8 -16.60 8.80 3.71
C GLU A 8 -15.30 8.48 2.98
N ASN A 9 -15.12 7.23 2.54
CA ASN A 9 -13.95 6.86 1.74
C ASN A 9 -13.88 7.65 0.43
N ILE A 10 -14.99 7.79 -0.31
CA ILE A 10 -15.06 8.60 -1.53
C ILE A 10 -14.69 10.07 -1.25
N LYS A 11 -15.17 10.65 -0.15
CA LYS A 11 -14.80 12.01 0.26
C LYS A 11 -13.30 12.11 0.59
N GLN A 12 -12.77 11.16 1.36
CA GLN A 12 -11.35 11.15 1.68
C GLN A 12 -10.47 11.03 0.43
N LEU A 13 -10.84 10.19 -0.54
CA LEU A 13 -10.13 10.08 -1.82
C LEU A 13 -10.09 11.43 -2.54
N LYS A 14 -11.17 12.22 -2.48
CA LYS A 14 -11.22 13.57 -3.06
C LYS A 14 -10.36 14.56 -2.29
N ASP A 15 -10.53 14.62 -0.97
CA ASP A 15 -10.06 15.72 -0.14
C ASP A 15 -8.60 15.53 0.34
N HIS A 16 -8.15 14.28 0.49
CA HIS A 16 -6.82 13.96 1.02
C HIS A 16 -5.90 13.30 -0.01
N TYR A 17 -6.47 12.56 -0.96
CA TYR A 17 -5.70 11.87 -2.01
C TYR A 17 -5.84 12.52 -3.39
N TYR A 18 -6.60 13.63 -3.48
CA TYR A 18 -6.74 14.46 -4.67
C TYR A 18 -7.23 13.70 -5.91
N PHE A 19 -8.08 12.68 -5.74
CA PHE A 19 -8.70 11.98 -6.87
C PHE A 19 -9.49 12.95 -7.75
N SER A 20 -9.20 12.93 -9.05
CA SER A 20 -9.99 13.61 -10.06
C SER A 20 -11.23 12.80 -10.43
N ASP A 21 -12.18 13.41 -11.14
CA ASP A 21 -13.33 12.64 -11.69
C ASP A 21 -12.90 11.55 -12.66
N HIS A 22 -11.74 11.73 -13.32
CA HIS A 22 -11.14 10.69 -14.14
C HIS A 22 -10.73 9.48 -13.30
N ASP A 23 -10.09 9.70 -12.15
CA ASP A 23 -9.66 8.63 -11.25
C ASP A 23 -10.87 7.90 -10.65
N PHE A 24 -11.91 8.63 -10.22
CA PHE A 24 -13.16 8.03 -9.77
C PHE A 24 -13.81 7.19 -10.87
N SER A 25 -13.90 7.72 -12.10
CA SER A 25 -14.51 6.99 -13.22
C SER A 25 -13.73 5.73 -13.54
N LYS A 26 -12.40 5.78 -13.48
CA LYS A 26 -11.53 4.63 -13.73
C LYS A 26 -11.66 3.53 -12.69
N HIS A 27 -11.76 3.89 -11.40
CA HIS A 27 -11.71 2.92 -10.30
C HIS A 27 -13.10 2.45 -9.84
N PHE A 28 -14.12 3.30 -9.95
CA PHE A 28 -15.47 3.05 -9.46
C PHE A 28 -16.55 3.12 -10.57
N GLY A 29 -16.17 3.41 -11.82
CA GLY A 29 -17.09 3.45 -12.96
C GLY A 29 -17.99 4.70 -13.00
N SER A 30 -17.80 5.67 -12.11
CA SER A 30 -18.63 6.87 -12.01
C SER A 30 -17.81 8.06 -11.46
N ASN A 31 -18.33 9.28 -11.58
CA ASN A 31 -17.67 10.49 -11.08
C ASN A 31 -17.95 10.72 -9.58
N TYR A 32 -17.26 11.69 -8.99
CA TYR A 32 -17.36 11.97 -7.55
C TYR A 32 -18.80 12.24 -7.09
N GLU A 33 -19.51 13.16 -7.76
CA GLU A 33 -20.86 13.57 -7.36
C GLU A 33 -21.84 12.39 -7.39
N LYS A 34 -21.84 11.61 -8.47
CA LYS A 34 -22.72 10.44 -8.60
C LYS A 34 -22.42 9.38 -7.55
N LEU A 35 -21.14 9.15 -7.22
CA LEU A 35 -20.76 8.20 -6.18
C LEU A 35 -21.29 8.60 -4.79
N LEU A 36 -21.43 9.91 -4.52
CA LEU A 36 -22.04 10.39 -3.28
C LEU A 36 -23.57 10.24 -3.26
N GLU A 37 -24.19 10.17 -4.43
CA GLU A 37 -25.63 9.97 -4.59
C GLU A 37 -26.05 8.50 -4.52
N PHE A 38 -25.10 7.55 -4.64
CA PHE A 38 -25.41 6.12 -4.58
C PHE A 38 -26.16 5.76 -3.30
N ASP A 39 -27.17 4.90 -3.45
CA ASP A 39 -27.83 4.26 -2.33
C ASP A 39 -26.91 3.18 -1.77
N ILE A 40 -26.42 3.38 -0.54
CA ILE A 40 -25.44 2.50 0.12
C ILE A 40 -26.00 1.08 0.26
N SER A 41 -27.32 0.90 0.31
CA SER A 41 -27.94 -0.42 0.39
C SER A 41 -27.86 -1.23 -0.90
N GLU A 42 -27.58 -0.57 -2.02
CA GLU A 42 -27.46 -1.17 -3.36
C GLU A 42 -26.01 -1.22 -3.88
N ILE A 43 -25.06 -0.68 -3.12
CA ILE A 43 -23.64 -0.71 -3.50
C ILE A 43 -23.11 -2.13 -3.34
N GLY A 44 -22.63 -2.71 -4.43
CA GLY A 44 -21.94 -4.01 -4.41
C GLY A 44 -20.70 -3.97 -3.50
N THR A 45 -20.46 -5.08 -2.79
CA THR A 45 -19.33 -5.22 -1.85
C THR A 45 -17.98 -4.90 -2.49
N ASP A 46 -17.79 -5.16 -3.79
CA ASP A 46 -16.58 -4.80 -4.54
C ASP A 46 -16.22 -3.31 -4.47
N LEU A 47 -17.21 -2.41 -4.61
CA LEU A 47 -16.96 -0.96 -4.58
C LEU A 47 -16.65 -0.48 -3.17
N VAL A 48 -17.29 -1.10 -2.16
CA VAL A 48 -17.00 -0.84 -0.74
C VAL A 48 -15.58 -1.27 -0.42
N ASP A 49 -15.21 -2.51 -0.73
CA ASP A 49 -13.87 -3.07 -0.48
C ASP A 49 -12.80 -2.27 -1.22
N LYS A 50 -13.04 -1.91 -2.48
CA LYS A 50 -12.14 -1.07 -3.26
C LYS A 50 -11.96 0.32 -2.64
N SER A 51 -13.04 0.94 -2.14
CA SER A 51 -12.96 2.22 -1.45
C SER A 51 -12.09 2.12 -0.19
N ILE A 52 -12.21 1.02 0.56
CA ILE A 52 -11.41 0.73 1.75
C ILE A 52 -9.95 0.49 1.37
N VAL A 53 -9.67 -0.30 0.34
CA VAL A 53 -8.28 -0.53 -0.09
C VAL A 53 -7.60 0.78 -0.49
N LEU A 54 -8.31 1.66 -1.20
CA LEU A 54 -7.75 2.91 -1.68
C LEU A 54 -7.60 3.99 -0.60
N THR A 55 -8.38 3.95 0.49
CA THR A 55 -8.24 4.89 1.62
C THR A 55 -7.42 4.32 2.77
N TYR A 56 -7.62 3.06 3.11
CA TYR A 56 -7.24 2.46 4.39
C TYR A 56 -5.92 1.70 4.35
N ALA A 57 -5.51 1.15 3.21
CA ALA A 57 -4.30 0.31 3.12
C ALA A 57 -3.03 1.03 3.62
N TYR A 58 -3.09 2.37 3.73
CA TYR A 58 -1.94 3.22 4.00
C TYR A 58 -2.21 4.37 4.97
N GLN A 59 -3.41 4.46 5.56
CA GLN A 59 -3.79 5.60 6.43
C GLN A 59 -3.41 5.39 7.89
N SER A 60 -3.52 4.16 8.39
CA SER A 60 -3.24 3.81 9.80
C SER A 60 -1.88 3.17 10.01
N ILE A 61 -1.11 2.94 8.94
CA ILE A 61 0.20 2.29 8.99
C ILE A 61 1.25 3.38 8.83
N SER A 62 2.03 3.60 9.88
CA SER A 62 3.19 4.49 9.86
C SER A 62 4.16 4.10 8.73
N ALA A 63 4.99 5.05 8.29
CA ALA A 63 6.01 4.76 7.29
C ALA A 63 6.92 3.60 7.72
N ASP A 64 7.16 3.48 9.03
CA ASP A 64 7.99 2.42 9.59
C ASP A 64 7.32 1.05 9.53
N GLU A 65 6.06 0.97 9.96
CA GLU A 65 5.28 -0.27 9.88
C GLU A 65 5.13 -0.73 8.42
N ARG A 66 5.02 0.20 7.47
CA ARG A 66 4.97 -0.12 6.04
C ARG A 66 6.27 -0.73 5.55
N LEU A 67 7.40 -0.13 5.91
CA LEU A 67 8.71 -0.65 5.50
C LEU A 67 8.98 -2.03 6.11
N VAL A 68 8.59 -2.25 7.37
CA VAL A 68 8.65 -3.58 8.01
C VAL A 68 7.79 -4.58 7.26
N HIS A 69 6.54 -4.24 6.95
CA HIS A 69 5.63 -5.12 6.22
C HIS A 69 6.17 -5.52 4.84
N ILE A 70 6.73 -4.56 4.09
CA ILE A 70 7.35 -4.83 2.78
C ILE A 70 8.54 -5.79 2.93
N VAL A 71 9.40 -5.58 3.95
CA VAL A 71 10.55 -6.45 4.20
C VAL A 71 10.09 -7.87 4.55
N ASP A 72 9.06 -8.00 5.40
CA ASP A 72 8.49 -9.30 5.77
C ASP A 72 7.88 -10.01 4.57
N SER A 73 7.12 -9.30 3.74
CA SER A 73 6.54 -9.79 2.48
C SER A 73 7.64 -10.32 1.54
N LEU A 74 8.70 -9.55 1.32
CA LEU A 74 9.82 -9.96 0.48
C LEU A 74 10.60 -11.15 1.06
N HIS A 75 10.74 -11.25 2.38
CA HIS A 75 11.51 -12.30 3.02
C HIS A 75 10.73 -13.60 3.16
N GLN A 76 9.48 -13.53 3.65
CA GLN A 76 8.67 -14.70 3.99
C GLN A 76 7.88 -15.23 2.80
N ILE A 77 7.41 -14.36 1.92
CA ILE A 77 6.57 -14.75 0.77
C ILE A 77 7.46 -14.94 -0.45
N ALA A 78 8.23 -13.92 -0.83
CA ALA A 78 9.12 -13.99 -2.00
C ALA A 78 10.46 -14.71 -1.72
N LEU A 79 10.66 -15.22 -0.49
CA LEU A 79 11.82 -16.03 -0.07
C LEU A 79 13.19 -15.37 -0.34
N LEU A 80 13.25 -14.03 -0.38
CA LEU A 80 14.51 -13.30 -0.56
C LEU A 80 15.31 -13.24 0.74
N SER A 81 16.63 -13.35 0.64
CA SER A 81 17.50 -13.15 1.81
C SER A 81 17.50 -11.67 2.25
N TYR A 82 17.72 -11.40 3.54
CA TYR A 82 17.89 -10.04 4.05
C TYR A 82 19.02 -9.29 3.34
N LYS A 83 20.11 -9.98 2.96
CA LYS A 83 21.18 -9.42 2.15
C LYS A 83 20.68 -8.92 0.78
N THR A 84 19.84 -9.71 0.11
CA THR A 84 19.24 -9.33 -1.18
C THR A 84 18.31 -8.13 -1.00
N ILE A 85 17.44 -8.17 0.00
CA ILE A 85 16.49 -7.09 0.31
C ILE A 85 17.26 -5.79 0.62
N ALA A 86 18.27 -5.84 1.49
CA ALA A 86 19.09 -4.70 1.84
C ALA A 86 19.80 -4.08 0.62
N ALA A 87 20.36 -4.92 -0.26
CA ALA A 87 21.00 -4.47 -1.49
C ALA A 87 20.02 -3.71 -2.41
N TYR A 88 18.78 -4.21 -2.59
CA TYR A 88 17.75 -3.51 -3.34
C TYR A 88 17.30 -2.20 -2.65
N GLY A 89 17.20 -2.22 -1.32
CA GLY A 89 16.89 -1.04 -0.50
C GLY A 89 18.03 -0.01 -0.41
N GLN A 90 19.20 -0.30 -0.99
CA GLN A 90 20.42 0.52 -0.87
C GLN A 90 20.84 0.83 0.57
N ILE A 91 20.69 -0.16 1.44
CA ILE A 91 21.17 -0.17 2.82
C ILE A 91 22.03 -1.41 3.02
N SER A 92 22.88 -1.40 4.04
CA SER A 92 23.60 -2.61 4.41
C SER A 92 22.66 -3.61 5.10
N GLU A 93 23.00 -4.90 5.02
CA GLU A 93 22.27 -5.95 5.73
C GLU A 93 22.24 -5.68 7.25
N ALA A 94 23.34 -5.17 7.81
CA ALA A 94 23.42 -4.80 9.22
C ALA A 94 22.45 -3.66 9.58
N GLU A 95 22.34 -2.64 8.73
CA GLU A 95 21.38 -1.55 8.92
C GLU A 95 19.93 -2.03 8.82
N LEU A 96 19.62 -2.92 7.87
CA LEU A 96 18.29 -3.52 7.75
C LEU A 96 17.95 -4.34 9.01
N LEU A 97 18.86 -5.19 9.48
CA LEU A 97 18.64 -6.00 10.68
C LEU A 97 18.56 -5.15 11.95
N ALA A 98 19.29 -4.05 12.03
CA ALA A 98 19.16 -3.08 13.13
C ALA A 98 17.78 -2.40 13.08
N TYR A 99 17.31 -2.04 11.88
CA TYR A 99 16.00 -1.42 11.67
C TYR A 99 14.85 -2.33 12.07
N LEU A 100 14.89 -3.61 11.70
CA LEU A 100 13.87 -4.59 12.09
C LEU A 100 13.80 -4.84 13.60
N LYS A 101 14.85 -4.51 14.35
CA LYS A 101 14.88 -4.59 15.82
C LYS A 101 14.47 -3.27 16.48
N ASP A 102 14.87 -2.15 15.88
CA ASP A 102 14.58 -0.80 16.32
C ASP A 102 14.37 0.12 15.10
N ASN A 103 13.10 0.49 14.90
CA ASN A 103 12.63 1.29 13.77
C ASN A 103 13.28 2.69 13.71
N ASN A 104 14.01 3.14 14.75
CA ASN A 104 14.71 4.43 14.76
C ASN A 104 16.15 4.37 14.24
N SER A 105 16.68 3.18 13.90
CA SER A 105 18.09 3.02 13.53
C SER A 105 18.43 3.50 12.10
N LEU A 106 17.44 3.68 11.23
CA LEU A 106 17.60 4.31 9.93
C LEU A 106 17.24 5.79 9.97
N SER A 107 17.96 6.63 9.22
CA SER A 107 17.54 8.00 8.98
C SER A 107 16.32 8.06 8.05
N ASP A 108 15.51 9.11 8.16
CA ASP A 108 14.30 9.29 7.34
C ASP A 108 14.59 9.21 5.83
N GLY A 109 15.71 9.77 5.39
CA GLY A 109 16.13 9.68 3.98
C GLY A 109 16.42 8.25 3.52
N LYS A 110 17.02 7.42 4.39
CA LYS A 110 17.23 5.99 4.10
C LYS A 110 15.93 5.21 4.15
N LYS A 111 15.06 5.47 5.12
CA LYS A 111 13.72 4.86 5.22
C LYS A 111 12.92 5.13 3.95
N PHE A 112 12.88 6.39 3.50
CA PHE A 112 12.17 6.76 2.28
C PHE A 112 12.73 6.06 1.04
N ASN A 113 14.05 6.08 0.83
CA ASN A 113 14.68 5.46 -0.34
C ASN A 113 14.49 3.93 -0.33
N ALA A 114 14.69 3.28 0.82
CA ALA A 114 14.46 1.85 0.97
C ALA A 114 12.99 1.49 0.72
N CYS A 115 12.05 2.22 1.32
CA CYS A 115 10.62 1.99 1.15
C CYS A 115 10.19 2.13 -0.31
N ALA A 116 10.62 3.18 -1.02
CA ALA A 116 10.29 3.37 -2.43
C ALA A 116 10.79 2.21 -3.32
N ARG A 117 12.03 1.77 -3.11
CA ARG A 117 12.66 0.69 -3.89
C ARG A 117 12.05 -0.67 -3.58
N LEU A 118 11.84 -0.96 -2.31
CA LEU A 118 11.31 -2.25 -1.87
C LEU A 118 9.82 -2.39 -2.18
N SER A 119 9.04 -1.30 -2.13
CA SER A 119 7.64 -1.31 -2.59
C SER A 119 7.53 -1.68 -4.07
N LEU A 120 8.45 -1.18 -4.91
CA LEU A 120 8.49 -1.53 -6.32
C LEU A 120 8.87 -3.00 -6.53
N LEU A 121 9.87 -3.49 -5.78
CA LEU A 121 10.29 -4.89 -5.84
C LEU A 121 9.15 -5.83 -5.40
N GLU A 122 8.51 -5.54 -4.27
CA GLU A 122 7.38 -6.30 -3.74
C GLU A 122 6.26 -6.37 -4.78
N ARG A 123 5.85 -5.22 -5.32
CA ARG A 123 4.83 -5.17 -6.36
C ARG A 123 5.21 -5.96 -7.61
N THR A 124 6.47 -5.88 -8.03
CA THR A 124 6.97 -6.62 -9.20
C THR A 124 6.90 -8.13 -8.99
N LEU A 125 7.19 -8.61 -7.79
CA LEU A 125 7.15 -10.04 -7.48
C LEU A 125 5.71 -10.52 -7.27
N THR A 126 4.91 -9.80 -6.49
CA THR A 126 3.52 -10.17 -6.18
C THR A 126 2.55 -10.04 -7.34
N GLN A 127 2.76 -9.11 -8.28
CA GLN A 127 1.91 -8.99 -9.48
C GLN A 127 2.30 -9.92 -10.63
N ASN A 128 3.50 -10.51 -10.60
CA ASN A 128 4.00 -11.41 -11.66
C ASN A 128 4.03 -12.89 -11.25
N GLU A 129 3.51 -13.28 -10.08
CA GLU A 129 3.36 -14.69 -9.71
C GLU A 129 2.49 -15.50 -10.71
N SER A 130 1.70 -14.84 -11.55
CA SER A 130 0.97 -15.49 -12.66
C SER A 130 1.83 -15.88 -13.87
N ILE A 131 3.12 -15.48 -13.93
CA ILE A 131 3.99 -15.69 -15.11
C ILE A 131 5.02 -16.80 -14.87
N ILE A 132 5.23 -17.24 -13.63
CA ILE A 132 6.15 -18.34 -13.32
C ILE A 132 5.33 -19.56 -12.89
N GLU A 133 4.59 -20.13 -13.84
CA GLU A 133 4.24 -21.55 -13.77
C GLU A 133 5.49 -22.35 -14.22
N LEU A 134 6.04 -23.13 -13.29
CA LEU A 134 7.05 -24.17 -13.56
C LEU A 134 6.41 -25.38 -14.25
#